data_AF-A0AAU8EQW1-F1
#
_entry.id   AF-A0AAU8EQW1-F1
#
_cell.length_a   1.000
_cell.length_b   1.000
_cell.length_c   1.000
_cell.angle_alpha   90.00
_cell.angle_beta   90.00
_cell.angle_gamma   90.00
#
_symmetry.space_group_name_H-M   'P 1'
#
loop_
_entity.id
_entity.type
_entity.pdbx_description
1 polymer ?
#
loop_
_entity_poly.entity_id
_entity_poly.type
_entity_poly.pdbx_seq_one_letter_code
_entity_poly.pdbx_strand_id
1 'polypeptide(L)' 'MSAVAEKKTADESPKRYVSPAQERVIVRAARLRLSTDKKQGIESPAWVRKIARRPL' A
#
# COMPACT_ATOMS: atom_id res chain seq x y z
N MET A 1 -21.96 -33.20 -9.78
CA MET A 1 -21.36 -32.16 -10.64
C MET A 1 -21.58 -30.82 -9.95
N SER A 2 -20.62 -30.38 -9.13
CA SER A 2 -20.75 -29.18 -8.30
C SER A 2 -20.27 -27.95 -9.07
N ALA A 3 -21.19 -27.10 -9.50
CA ALA A 3 -20.87 -25.79 -10.06
C ALA A 3 -20.48 -24.85 -8.91
N VAL A 4 -19.18 -24.73 -8.64
CA VAL A 4 -18.65 -23.71 -7.73
C VAL A 4 -18.69 -22.39 -8.48
N ALA A 5 -19.72 -21.60 -8.17
CA ALA A 5 -19.85 -20.23 -8.66
C ALA A 5 -18.59 -19.43 -8.28
N GLU A 6 -17.88 -18.97 -9.29
CA GLU A 6 -16.72 -18.10 -9.19
C GLU A 6 -17.07 -16.88 -8.34
N LYS A 7 -16.39 -16.73 -7.20
CA LYS A 7 -16.45 -15.52 -6.40
C LYS A 7 -15.78 -14.41 -7.21
N LYS A 8 -16.60 -13.61 -7.88
CA LYS A 8 -16.23 -12.31 -8.44
C LYS A 8 -15.84 -11.39 -7.27
N THR A 9 -14.59 -11.48 -6.82
CA THR A 9 -14.01 -10.47 -5.91
C THR A 9 -13.87 -9.21 -6.74
N ALA A 10 -14.93 -8.41 -6.74
CA ALA A 10 -14.85 -7.02 -7.13
C ALA A 10 -13.73 -6.40 -6.29
N ASP A 11 -12.59 -6.15 -6.93
CA ASP A 11 -11.50 -5.32 -6.42
C ASP A 11 -11.98 -3.86 -6.44
N GLU A 12 -13.09 -3.60 -5.75
CA GLU A 12 -13.45 -2.25 -5.31
C GLU A 12 -12.62 -1.97 -4.07
N SER A 13 -11.32 -1.83 -4.27
CA SER A 13 -10.48 -1.08 -3.34
C SER A 13 -11.18 0.29 -3.17
N PRO A 14 -11.76 0.61 -2.00
CA PRO A 14 -12.48 1.87 -1.84
C PRO A 14 -11.49 2.98 -2.17
N LYS A 15 -11.79 3.80 -3.18
CA LYS A 15 -11.03 5.01 -3.47
C LYS A 15 -11.09 5.88 -2.22
N ARG A 16 -10.14 5.67 -1.31
CA ARG A 16 -9.96 6.49 -0.11
C ARG A 16 -9.72 7.89 -0.63
N TYR A 17 -10.71 8.77 -0.46
CA TYR A 17 -10.54 10.21 -0.58
C TYR A 17 -9.63 10.66 0.57
N VAL A 18 -8.34 10.35 0.48
CA VAL A 18 -7.33 10.91 1.36
C VAL A 18 -7.10 12.34 0.92
N SER A 19 -7.18 13.27 1.86
CA SER A 19 -6.82 14.65 1.56
C SER A 19 -5.36 14.74 1.11
N PRO A 20 -4.97 15.77 0.33
CA PRO A 20 -3.56 15.93 -0.08
C PRO A 20 -2.60 15.93 1.12
N ALA A 21 -3.02 16.47 2.26
CA ALA A 21 -2.24 16.43 3.50
C ALA A 21 -2.07 15.00 4.04
N GLN A 22 -3.13 14.19 4.04
CA GLN A 22 -3.05 12.78 4.45
C GLN A 22 -2.18 11.97 3.50
N GLU A 23 -2.24 12.22 2.19
CA GLU A 23 -1.37 11.54 1.23
C GLU A 23 0.11 11.82 1.51
N ARG A 24 0.47 13.08 1.80
CA ARG A 24 1.85 13.43 2.20
C ARG A 24 2.30 12.68 3.45
N VAL A 25 1.44 12.56 4.46
CA VAL A 25 1.74 11.80 5.68
C VAL A 25 1.96 10.32 5.36
N ILE A 26 1.11 9.73 4.53
CA ILE A 26 1.23 8.32 4.10
C ILE A 26 2.54 8.09 3.36
N VAL A 27 2.90 8.96 2.41
CA VAL A 27 4.17 8.86 1.67
C VAL A 27 5.37 9.00 2.61
N ARG A 28 5.34 9.95 3.54
CA ARG A 28 6.40 10.12 4.55
C ARG A 28 6.53 8.90 5.46
N ALA A 29 5.42 8.36 5.95
CA ALA A 29 5.40 7.16 6.79
C ALA A 29 5.95 5.94 6.02
N ALA A 30 5.60 5.78 4.75
CA ALA A 30 6.13 4.71 3.90
C ALA A 30 7.65 4.83 3.69
N ARG A 31 8.16 6.05 3.45
CA ARG A 31 9.60 6.31 3.33
C ARG A 31 10.34 6.03 4.64
N LEU A 32 9.76 6.42 5.78
CA LEU A 32 10.34 6.13 7.09
C LEU A 32 10.43 4.61 7.31
N ARG A 33 9.35 3.87 7.03
CA ARG A 33 9.34 2.42 7.14
C ARG A 33 10.40 1.75 6.27
N LEU A 34 10.55 2.16 5.00
CA LEU A 34 11.63 1.65 4.14
C LEU A 34 13.01 1.84 4.77
N SER A 35 13.26 3.00 5.37
CA SER A 35 14.54 3.27 6.02
C SER A 35 14.75 2.41 7.27
N THR A 36 13.70 2.15 8.04
CA THR A 36 13.74 1.31 9.24
C THR A 36 13.95 -0.15 8.89
N ASP A 37 13.16 -0.68 7.96
CA ASP A 37 13.27 -2.06 7.50
C ASP A 37 14.68 -2.33 6.94
N LYS A 38 15.23 -1.40 6.14
CA LYS A 38 16.61 -1.48 5.65
C LYS A 38 17.64 -1.54 6.77
N LYS A 39 17.47 -0.76 7.85
CA LYS A 39 18.37 -0.80 9.02
C LYS A 39 18.24 -2.09 9.82
N GLN A 40 17.06 -2.69 9.83
CA GLN A 40 16.79 -3.96 10.50
C GLN A 40 17.15 -5.18 9.65
N GLY A 41 17.58 -4.99 8.39
CA GLY A 41 17.86 -6.08 7.46
C GLY A 41 16.60 -6.82 6.98
N ILE A 42 15.43 -6.20 7.14
CA ILE A 42 14.13 -6.78 6.77
C ILE A 42 13.72 -6.25 5.40
N GLU A 43 13.12 -7.12 4.59
CA GLU A 43 12.57 -6.73 3.31
C GLU A 43 11.22 -6.00 3.47
N SER A 44 11.15 -4.73 3.06
CA SER A 44 9.87 -4.00 3.07
C SER A 44 8.87 -4.56 2.06
N PRO A 45 7.57 -4.61 2.40
CA PRO A 45 6.52 -5.06 1.49
C PRO A 45 6.47 -4.24 0.18
N ALA A 46 6.13 -4.90 -0.92
CA ALA A 46 6.09 -4.29 -2.26
C ALA A 46 5.16 -3.06 -2.34
N TRP A 47 4.01 -3.10 -1.64
CA TRP A 47 3.07 -1.98 -1.61
C TRP A 47 3.65 -0.75 -0.89
N VAL A 48 4.49 -0.93 0.14
CA VAL A 48 5.18 0.17 0.84
C VAL A 48 6.16 0.85 -0.12
N ARG A 49 6.91 0.06 -0.89
CA ARG A 49 7.82 0.59 -1.93
C ARG A 49 7.06 1.41 -2.97
N LYS A 50 5.88 0.92 -3.40
CA LYS A 50 5.03 1.62 -4.37
C LYS A 50 4.54 2.98 -3.82
N ILE A 51 4.14 3.03 -2.54
CA ILE A 51 3.69 4.27 -1.90
C ILE A 51 4.85 5.26 -1.73
N ALA A 52 6.01 4.81 -1.28
CA ALA A 52 7.15 5.69 -1.01
C ALA A 52 7.71 6.40 -2.25
N ARG A 53 7.52 5.81 -3.45
CA ARG A 53 7.91 6.38 -4.75
C ARG A 53 6.98 7.50 -5.23
N ARG A 54 5.86 7.75 -4.56
CA ARG A 54 4.95 8.84 -4.94
C ARG A 54 5.58 10.21 -4.67
N PRO A 55 5.21 11.25 -5.43
CA PRO A 55 5.58 12.63 -5.14
C PRO A 55 4.95 13.12 -3.82
N LEU A 56 5.54 14.18 -3.24
CA LEU A 56 5.01 14.87 -2.04
C LEU A 56 4.23 16.13 -2.45
#